data_AF-A0A7J3FE56-F1
#
_entry.id   AF-A0A7J3FE56-F1
#
_cell.length_a   1.000
_cell.length_b   1.000
_cell.length_c   1.000
_cell.angle_alpha   90.00
_cell.angle_beta   90.00
_cell.angle_gamma   90.00
#
_symmetry.space_group_name_H-M   'P 1'
#
loop_
_entity.id
_entity.type
_entity.pdbx_description
1 polymer ?
#
loop_
_entity_poly.entity_id
_entity_poly.type
_entity_poly.pdbx_seq_one_letter_code
_entity_poly.pdbx_strand_id
1 'polypeptide(L)'
;MSRVRSEALAQEGRAQIEWASLHMPVMAQIRKEFEKERPLEGLRIGMALHVEAKTAVLVRTLAAGGARVAIAGCNPLSTKDECAAALAQEGFQVFAWKGETNAEYFENLRSVLETKPDILIDDGGDLISL
;
A
#
# COMPACT_ATOMS: atom_id res chain seq x y z
N MET A 1 -4.22 9.98 8.98
CA MET A 1 -4.17 10.67 7.66
C MET A 1 -2.93 10.19 6.93
N SER A 2 -3.00 10.04 5.61
CA SER A 2 -1.86 9.61 4.78
C SER A 2 -0.79 10.71 4.69
N ARG A 3 0.46 10.31 4.40
CA ARG A 3 1.59 11.18 4.11
C ARG A 3 2.23 10.74 2.80
N VAL A 4 2.05 11.56 1.78
CA VAL A 4 2.53 11.31 0.41
C VAL A 4 3.15 12.59 -0.14
N ARG A 5 3.97 12.46 -1.19
CA ARG A 5 4.68 13.61 -1.79
C ARG A 5 3.74 14.72 -2.26
N SER A 6 2.71 14.35 -3.01
CA SER A 6 1.75 15.27 -3.61
C SER A 6 0.50 14.52 -4.07
N GLU A 7 -0.66 14.93 -3.57
CA GLU A 7 -1.96 14.35 -3.99
C GLU A 7 -2.30 14.64 -5.46
N ALA A 8 -1.71 15.67 -6.06
CA ALA A 8 -1.96 16.05 -7.46
C ALA A 8 -1.54 14.96 -8.46
N LEU A 9 -0.66 14.03 -8.05
CA LEU A 9 -0.16 12.94 -8.89
C LEU A 9 -1.15 11.75 -9.00
N ALA A 10 -2.24 11.76 -8.24
CA ALA A 10 -3.14 10.62 -8.11
C ALA A 10 -3.80 10.20 -9.45
N GLN A 11 -4.04 11.13 -10.37
CA GLN A 11 -4.59 10.80 -11.69
C GLN A 11 -3.62 9.97 -12.53
N GLU A 12 -2.34 10.34 -12.54
CA GLU A 12 -1.29 9.59 -13.23
C GLU A 12 -1.12 8.20 -12.59
N GLY A 13 -1.08 8.15 -11.26
CA GLY A 13 -0.98 6.89 -10.52
C GLY A 13 -2.12 5.94 -10.84
N ARG A 14 -3.37 6.43 -10.90
CA ARG A 14 -4.52 5.60 -11.31
C ARG A 14 -4.30 4.95 -12.67
N ALA A 15 -3.85 5.69 -13.67
CA ALA A 15 -3.62 5.14 -15.00
C ALA A 15 -2.56 4.03 -14.98
N GLN A 16 -1.48 4.20 -14.20
CA GLN A 16 -0.44 3.18 -14.05
C GLN A 16 -0.95 1.93 -13.31
N ILE A 17 -1.73 2.11 -12.23
CA ILE A 17 -2.29 1.01 -11.44
C ILE A 17 -3.31 0.22 -12.28
N GLU A 18 -4.16 0.89 -13.05
CA GLU A 18 -5.09 0.22 -13.97
C GLU A 18 -4.33 -0.58 -15.03
N TRP A 19 -3.28 0.00 -15.63
CA TRP A 19 -2.46 -0.74 -16.58
C TRP A 19 -1.84 -1.98 -15.93
N ALA A 20 -1.27 -1.86 -14.72
CA ALA A 20 -0.72 -3.00 -14.00
C ALA A 20 -1.79 -4.06 -13.69
N SER A 21 -2.99 -3.64 -13.26
CA SER A 21 -4.10 -4.55 -12.94
C SER A 21 -4.49 -5.41 -14.14
N LEU A 22 -4.49 -4.85 -15.36
CA LEU A 22 -4.79 -5.59 -16.59
C LEU A 22 -3.73 -6.66 -16.92
N HIS A 23 -2.50 -6.52 -16.40
CA HIS A 23 -1.38 -7.43 -16.65
C HIS A 23 -1.06 -8.33 -15.45
N MET A 24 -1.91 -8.36 -14.42
CA MET A 24 -1.77 -9.21 -13.23
C MET A 24 -2.97 -10.18 -13.11
N PRO A 25 -3.14 -11.14 -14.04
CA PRO A 25 -4.35 -11.96 -14.15
C PRO A 25 -4.63 -12.82 -12.91
N VAL A 26 -3.58 -13.29 -12.23
CA VAL A 26 -3.72 -14.05 -10.97
C VAL A 26 -4.31 -13.16 -9.88
N MET A 27 -3.84 -11.92 -9.75
CA MET A 27 -4.39 -10.95 -8.78
C MET A 27 -5.83 -10.59 -9.10
N ALA A 28 -6.19 -10.47 -10.38
CA ALA A 28 -7.56 -10.22 -10.81
C ALA A 28 -8.50 -11.37 -10.42
N GLN A 29 -8.05 -12.63 -10.58
CA GLN A 29 -8.81 -13.80 -10.14
C GLN A 29 -9.00 -13.80 -8.62
N ILE A 30 -7.92 -13.64 -7.85
CA ILE A 30 -7.98 -13.60 -6.38
C ILE A 30 -8.90 -12.48 -5.90
N ARG A 31 -8.80 -11.29 -6.50
CA ARG A 31 -9.66 -10.15 -6.15
C ARG A 31 -11.14 -10.48 -6.36
N LYS A 32 -11.50 -11.14 -7.46
CA LYS A 32 -12.89 -11.53 -7.74
C LYS A 32 -13.44 -12.55 -6.71
N GLU A 33 -12.59 -13.42 -6.19
CA GLU A 33 -12.93 -14.35 -5.11
C GLU A 33 -13.09 -13.58 -3.79
N PHE A 34 -12.14 -12.69 -3.47
CA PHE A 34 -12.12 -11.87 -2.27
C PHE A 34 -13.32 -10.92 -2.17
N GLU A 35 -13.76 -10.31 -3.28
CA GLU A 35 -14.96 -9.45 -3.32
C GLU A 35 -16.24 -10.21 -2.89
N LYS A 36 -16.28 -11.53 -3.08
CA LYS A 36 -17.43 -12.37 -2.72
C LYS A 36 -17.31 -12.93 -1.31
N GLU A 37 -16.15 -13.48 -0.99
CA GLU A 37 -15.94 -14.24 0.24
C GLU A 37 -15.55 -13.35 1.41
N ARG A 38 -14.97 -12.18 1.14
CA ARG A 38 -14.45 -11.22 2.11
C ARG A 38 -13.66 -11.90 3.25
N PRO A 39 -12.64 -12.72 2.92
CA PRO A 39 -11.96 -13.56 3.92
C PRO A 39 -11.12 -12.77 4.93
N LEU A 40 -10.88 -11.48 4.68
CA LEU A 40 -10.08 -10.58 5.51
C LEU A 40 -10.95 -9.55 6.25
N GLU A 41 -12.27 -9.78 6.31
CA GLU A 41 -13.21 -8.88 6.97
C GLU A 41 -12.78 -8.58 8.41
N GLY A 42 -12.65 -7.29 8.72
CA GLY A 42 -12.31 -6.81 10.07
C GLY A 42 -10.83 -6.89 10.42
N LEU A 43 -9.98 -7.50 9.57
CA LEU A 43 -8.54 -7.54 9.78
C LEU A 43 -7.88 -6.25 9.33
N ARG A 44 -6.81 -5.86 10.03
CA ARG A 44 -5.93 -4.75 9.69
C ARG A 44 -4.60 -5.31 9.20
N ILE A 45 -4.15 -4.85 8.04
CA ILE A 45 -2.90 -5.28 7.42
C ILE A 45 -1.95 -4.09 7.35
N GLY A 46 -0.78 -4.25 7.99
CA GLY A 46 0.33 -3.31 7.92
C GLY A 46 1.35 -3.80 6.92
N MET A 47 1.80 -2.92 6.02
CA MET A 47 2.68 -3.29 4.93
C MET A 47 3.92 -2.38 4.88
N ALA A 48 5.08 -2.99 4.65
CA ALA A 48 6.30 -2.30 4.22
C ALA A 48 6.81 -2.96 2.95
N LEU A 49 6.57 -2.31 1.81
CA LEU A 49 6.91 -2.82 0.49
C LEU A 49 7.31 -1.64 -0.41
N HIS A 50 7.88 -1.92 -1.58
CA HIS A 50 8.03 -0.90 -2.61
C HIS A 50 6.64 -0.39 -3.01
N VAL A 51 6.36 0.91 -2.79
CA VAL A 51 5.06 1.51 -3.13
C VAL A 51 5.04 1.86 -4.61
N GLU A 52 4.54 0.94 -5.42
CA GLU A 52 4.47 1.03 -6.88
C GLU A 52 3.16 0.42 -7.41
N ALA A 53 2.93 0.48 -8.73
CA ALA A 53 1.67 0.08 -9.34
C ALA A 53 1.25 -1.37 -8.99
N LYS A 54 2.18 -2.33 -9.03
CA LYS A 54 1.90 -3.74 -8.69
C LYS A 54 1.53 -3.93 -7.21
N THR A 55 2.17 -3.18 -6.31
CA THR A 55 1.86 -3.20 -4.88
C THR A 55 0.51 -2.54 -4.61
N ALA A 56 0.16 -1.47 -5.34
CA ALA A 56 -1.17 -0.88 -5.26
C ALA A 56 -2.28 -1.85 -5.71
N VAL A 57 -2.03 -2.66 -6.74
CA VAL A 57 -2.95 -3.76 -7.11
C VAL A 57 -3.11 -4.75 -5.94
N LEU A 58 -2.03 -5.13 -5.26
CA LEU A 58 -2.10 -5.96 -4.06
C LEU A 58 -2.92 -5.30 -2.93
N VAL A 59 -2.67 -4.03 -2.62
CA VAL A 59 -3.43 -3.28 -1.60
C VAL A 59 -4.93 -3.29 -1.91
N ARG A 60 -5.31 -3.01 -3.17
CA ARG A 60 -6.71 -3.07 -3.61
C ARG A 60 -7.31 -4.48 -3.50
N THR A 61 -6.55 -5.51 -3.83
CA THR A 61 -7.02 -6.91 -3.69
C THR A 61 -7.24 -7.28 -2.23
N LEU A 62 -6.32 -6.93 -1.32
CA LEU A 62 -6.49 -7.19 0.11
C LEU A 62 -7.71 -6.44 0.69
N ALA A 63 -7.88 -5.18 0.30
CA ALA A 63 -9.02 -4.37 0.69
C ALA A 63 -10.34 -4.92 0.16
N ALA A 64 -10.36 -5.44 -1.07
CA ALA A 64 -11.52 -6.12 -1.63
C ALA A 64 -11.93 -7.37 -0.81
N GLY A 65 -10.96 -8.00 -0.14
CA GLY A 65 -11.19 -9.07 0.82
C GLY A 65 -11.74 -8.62 2.17
N GLY A 66 -11.98 -7.32 2.39
CA GLY A 66 -12.51 -6.76 3.63
C GLY A 66 -11.46 -6.20 4.60
N ALA A 67 -10.17 -6.24 4.23
CA ALA A 67 -9.10 -5.74 5.07
C ALA A 67 -9.04 -4.21 5.11
N ARG A 68 -8.61 -3.66 6.25
CA ARG A 68 -8.11 -2.28 6.35
C ARG A 68 -6.61 -2.27 6.16
N VAL A 69 -6.12 -1.58 5.15
CA VAL A 69 -4.70 -1.64 4.75
C VAL A 69 -3.99 -0.33 5.04
N ALA A 70 -2.82 -0.42 5.68
CA ALA A 70 -1.87 0.67 5.85
C ALA A 70 -0.51 0.27 5.27
N ILE A 71 0.13 1.17 4.52
CA ILE A 71 1.37 0.87 3.80
C ILE A 71 2.40 1.99 3.90
N ALA A 72 3.66 1.60 4.07
CA ALA A 72 4.85 2.44 3.92
C ALA A 72 5.82 1.82 2.90
N GLY A 73 6.80 2.62 2.48
CA GLY A 73 7.93 2.14 1.68
C GLY A 73 8.84 1.21 2.48
N CYS A 74 9.45 0.21 1.84
CA CYS A 74 10.58 -0.56 2.42
C CYS A 74 11.97 -0.07 1.96
N ASN A 75 12.00 0.95 1.11
CA ASN A 75 13.23 1.59 0.66
C ASN A 75 12.95 3.06 0.32
N PRO A 76 13.72 4.02 0.90
CA PRO A 76 13.52 5.46 0.72
C PRO A 76 13.47 5.96 -0.73
N LEU A 77 14.06 5.24 -1.69
CA LEU A 77 14.16 5.67 -3.09
C LEU A 77 13.18 4.96 -4.03
N SER A 78 12.42 4.00 -3.51
CA SER A 78 11.65 3.07 -4.35
C SER A 78 10.23 3.50 -4.66
N THR A 79 9.64 4.35 -3.82
CA THR A 79 8.26 4.82 -3.97
C THR A 79 8.03 5.48 -5.32
N LYS A 80 6.92 5.11 -5.97
CA LYS A 80 6.31 5.84 -7.07
C LYS A 80 5.27 6.77 -6.49
N ASP A 81 5.62 8.05 -6.39
CA ASP A 81 4.82 9.07 -5.70
C ASP A 81 3.40 9.17 -6.27
N GLU A 82 3.26 8.97 -7.57
CA GLU A 82 1.98 8.91 -8.25
C GLU A 82 1.10 7.73 -7.78
N CYS A 83 1.68 6.55 -7.57
CA CYS A 83 0.96 5.39 -7.05
C CYS A 83 0.59 5.59 -5.58
N ALA A 84 1.49 6.15 -4.78
CA ALA A 84 1.22 6.50 -3.38
C ALA A 84 0.06 7.51 -3.28
N ALA A 85 0.07 8.55 -4.13
CA ALA A 85 -0.99 9.55 -4.21
C ALA A 85 -2.34 8.94 -4.64
N ALA A 86 -2.35 8.04 -5.62
CA ALA A 86 -3.56 7.36 -6.06
C ALA A 86 -4.20 6.53 -4.94
N LEU A 87 -3.41 5.72 -4.24
CA LEU A 87 -3.88 4.96 -3.08
C LEU A 87 -4.39 5.87 -1.96
N ALA A 88 -3.68 6.96 -1.67
CA ALA A 88 -4.12 7.92 -0.65
C ALA A 88 -5.47 8.57 -1.02
N GLN A 89 -5.66 8.93 -2.30
CA GLN A 89 -6.94 9.49 -2.79
C GLN A 89 -8.09 8.47 -2.74
N GLU A 90 -7.78 7.18 -2.86
CA GLU A 90 -8.75 6.08 -2.68
C GLU A 90 -9.11 5.82 -1.21
N GLY A 91 -8.48 6.54 -0.27
CA GLY A 91 -8.76 6.46 1.16
C GLY A 91 -7.90 5.46 1.93
N PHE A 92 -6.88 4.86 1.28
CA PHE A 92 -5.91 4.01 1.97
C PHE A 92 -4.96 4.83 2.83
N GLN A 93 -4.48 4.23 3.93
CA GLN A 93 -3.46 4.84 4.78
C GLN A 93 -2.07 4.61 4.16
N VAL A 94 -1.52 5.63 3.52
CA VAL A 94 -0.23 5.54 2.83
C VAL A 94 0.76 6.48 3.50
N PHE A 95 1.93 5.98 3.85
CA PHE A 95 3.01 6.72 4.51
C PHE A 95 4.29 6.48 3.72
N ALA A 96 4.38 7.10 2.54
CA ALA A 96 5.52 6.86 1.66
C ALA A 96 5.68 8.00 0.64
N TRP A 97 6.93 8.40 0.40
CA TRP A 97 7.32 9.17 -0.78
C TRP A 97 8.75 8.82 -1.22
N LYS A 98 9.10 9.22 -2.44
CA LYS A 98 10.46 9.04 -2.94
C LYS A 98 11.41 10.08 -2.35
N GLY A 99 12.58 9.63 -1.93
CA GLY A 99 13.63 10.49 -1.39
C GLY A 99 13.43 10.83 0.09
N GLU A 100 12.81 9.93 0.86
CA GLU A 100 12.75 10.04 2.32
C GLU A 100 14.15 10.11 2.93
N THR A 101 14.28 10.92 3.98
CA THR A 101 15.38 10.78 4.93
C THR A 101 15.20 9.51 5.77
N ASN A 102 16.27 9.01 6.38
CA ASN A 102 16.18 7.86 7.28
C ASN A 102 15.18 8.09 8.44
N ALA A 103 15.11 9.32 8.96
CA ALA A 103 14.18 9.65 10.03
C ALA A 103 12.71 9.52 9.57
N GLU A 104 12.40 10.11 8.41
CA GLU A 104 11.06 10.04 7.80
C GLU A 104 10.67 8.60 7.46
N TYR A 105 11.61 7.82 6.90
CA TYR A 105 11.41 6.39 6.60
C TYR A 105 10.95 5.60 7.84
N PHE A 106 11.70 5.68 8.95
CA PHE A 106 11.32 4.97 10.17
C PHE A 106 10.07 5.56 10.84
N GLU A 107 9.81 6.85 10.68
CA GLU A 107 8.56 7.45 11.16
C GLU A 107 7.35 6.92 10.37
N ASN A 108 7.49 6.73 9.06
CA ASN A 108 6.47 6.15 8.21
C ASN A 108 6.18 4.69 8.58
N LEU A 109 7.21 3.88 8.83
CA LEU A 109 7.04 2.52 9.34
C LEU A 109 6.29 2.49 10.68
N ARG A 110 6.62 3.39 11.61
CA ARG A 110 5.89 3.50 12.90
C ARG A 110 4.43 3.88 12.71
N SER A 111 4.12 4.76 11.77
CA SER A 111 2.71 5.09 11.45
C SER A 111 1.93 3.90 10.91
N VAL A 112 2.56 2.96 10.21
CA VAL A 112 1.93 1.69 9.85
C VAL A 112 1.61 0.89 11.13
N LEU A 113 2.56 0.77 12.06
CA LEU A 113 2.35 0.04 13.32
C LEU A 113 1.31 0.70 14.25
N GLU A 114 1.17 2.02 14.21
CA GLU A 114 0.14 2.76 14.97
C GLU A 114 -1.29 2.40 14.56
N THR A 115 -1.47 1.87 13.34
CA THR A 115 -2.76 1.28 12.92
C THR A 115 -3.09 -0.04 13.65
N LYS A 116 -2.13 -0.55 14.43
CA LYS A 116 -2.17 -1.77 15.23
C LYS A 116 -2.52 -2.99 14.35
N PRO A 117 -1.75 -3.28 13.29
CA PRO A 117 -2.10 -4.32 12.34
C PRO A 117 -2.20 -5.70 12.99
N ASP A 118 -3.12 -6.52 12.50
CA ASP A 118 -3.29 -7.92 12.88
C ASP A 118 -2.34 -8.83 12.07
N ILE A 119 -2.00 -8.40 10.85
CA ILE A 119 -1.08 -9.07 9.93
C ILE A 119 -0.04 -8.08 9.41
N LEU A 120 1.22 -8.50 9.33
CA LEU A 120 2.29 -7.75 8.68
C LEU A 120 2.70 -8.40 7.36
N ILE A 121 2.93 -7.59 6.33
CA ILE A 121 3.56 -8.00 5.06
C ILE A 121 4.79 -7.12 4.87
N ASP A 122 5.97 -7.72 4.85
CA ASP A 122 7.25 -7.02 4.94
C ASP A 122 8.22 -7.53 3.88
N ASP A 123 9.05 -6.62 3.35
CA ASP A 123 10.15 -6.87 2.43
C ASP A 123 11.38 -6.13 2.96
N GLY A 124 12.40 -6.88 3.38
CA GLY A 124 13.58 -6.35 4.06
C GLY A 124 13.56 -6.52 5.58
N GLY A 125 12.39 -6.65 6.20
CA GLY A 125 12.25 -7.01 7.63
C GLY A 125 12.32 -5.83 8.60
N ASP A 126 12.40 -4.60 8.09
CA ASP A 126 12.48 -3.39 8.92
C ASP A 126 11.19 -3.15 9.69
N LEU A 127 10.02 -3.47 9.14
CA LEU A 127 8.73 -3.24 9.81
C LEU A 127 8.53 -4.20 10.98
N ILE A 128 8.88 -5.48 10.80
CA ILE A 128 8.76 -6.52 11.84
C ILE A 128 9.78 -6.31 12.97
N SER A 129 10.90 -5.65 12.70
CA SER A 129 11.98 -5.43 13.67
C SER A 129 11.75 -4.23 14.61
N LEU A 130 10.65 -3.48 14.45
CA LEU A 130 10.32 -2.26 15.21
C LEU A 130 9.44 -2.49 16.44
#